data_AF-A0AAD9V7T7-F1
#
_entry.id   AF-A0AAD9V7T7-F1
#
_cell.length_a   1.000
_cell.length_b   1.000
_cell.length_c   1.000
_cell.angle_alpha   90.00
_cell.angle_beta   90.00
_cell.angle_gamma   90.00
#
_symmetry.space_group_name_H-M   'P 1'
#
loop_
_entity.id
_entity.type
_entity.pdbx_description
1 polymer ?
#
loop_
_entity_poly.entity_id
_entity_poly.type
_entity_poly.pdbx_seq_one_letter_code
_entity_poly.pdbx_strand_id
1 'polypeptide(L)'
;MPHLHKTRFYSFVKHYRKNGLSLRIQGNKRRLPSSAFSAETIERVVKFIMNIAEDQALLLPGRVPGFKRIDVKLLPSSLTKSKLWKLYQDSCVTVGQVAVGYSKFCDLWRQLCPFIVIMRPASDLCWTCQKNNNQILRSANLPESQKAEVVKQQEKHLTLAACERDYYKGCCKTMKEALAEHLTTVDFSEKHAPCSLEGTVHYSYDYAQQLH
;
A
#
# COMPACT_ATOMS: atom_id res chain seq x y z
N MET A 1 -1.24 -36.82 -7.57
CA MET A 1 0.16 -37.00 -8.02
C MET A 1 0.41 -36.04 -9.19
N PRO A 2 1.34 -35.09 -9.10
CA PRO A 2 1.58 -34.13 -10.19
C PRO A 2 2.21 -34.84 -11.40
N HIS A 3 1.61 -34.65 -12.58
CA HIS A 3 2.05 -35.30 -13.82
C HIS A 3 3.36 -34.66 -14.29
N LEU A 4 4.47 -35.39 -14.21
CA LEU A 4 5.76 -34.95 -14.74
C LEU A 4 5.76 -35.04 -16.27
N HIS A 5 5.96 -33.89 -16.92
CA HIS A 5 6.05 -33.82 -18.38
C HIS A 5 7.21 -34.68 -18.92
N LYS A 6 6.97 -35.39 -20.03
CA LYS A 6 7.86 -36.39 -20.64
C LYS A 6 9.29 -35.88 -20.84
N THR A 7 9.45 -34.63 -21.30
CA THR A 7 10.77 -34.00 -21.48
C THR A 7 11.55 -33.80 -20.18
N ARG A 8 10.85 -33.47 -19.09
CA ARG A 8 11.46 -33.29 -17.77
C ARG A 8 11.96 -34.62 -17.23
N PHE A 9 11.17 -35.69 -17.38
CA PHE A 9 11.55 -37.05 -17.02
C PHE A 9 12.78 -37.55 -17.78
N TYR A 10 12.81 -37.40 -19.11
CA TYR A 10 14.00 -37.75 -19.90
C TYR A 10 15.24 -36.98 -19.46
N SER A 11 15.10 -35.69 -19.11
CA SER A 11 16.23 -34.89 -18.61
C SER A 11 16.76 -35.40 -17.27
N PHE A 12 15.89 -35.90 -16.39
CA PHE A 12 16.27 -36.50 -15.11
C PHE A 12 16.98 -37.83 -15.30
N VAL A 13 16.44 -38.72 -16.14
CA VAL A 13 17.08 -40.01 -16.45
C VAL A 13 18.46 -39.81 -17.07
N LYS A 14 18.60 -38.85 -17.99
CA LYS A 14 19.90 -38.52 -18.61
C LYS A 14 20.93 -38.02 -17.58
N HIS A 15 20.50 -37.18 -16.63
CA HIS A 15 21.37 -36.70 -15.56
C HIS A 15 21.77 -37.83 -14.62
N TYR A 16 20.80 -38.62 -14.18
CA TYR A 16 21.03 -39.76 -13.28
C TYR A 16 22.03 -40.76 -13.86
N ARG A 17 21.87 -41.12 -15.14
CA ARG A 17 22.81 -42.01 -15.84
C ARG A 17 24.23 -41.46 -15.91
N LYS A 18 24.40 -40.13 -15.92
CA LYS A 18 25.71 -39.49 -16.07
C LYS A 18 26.39 -39.20 -14.73
N ASN A 19 25.63 -38.80 -13.71
CA ASN A 19 26.16 -38.21 -12.47
C ASN A 19 25.68 -38.95 -11.19
N GLY A 20 24.93 -40.04 -11.32
CA GLY A 20 24.36 -40.79 -10.19
C GLY A 20 23.32 -40.00 -9.39
N LEU A 21 23.16 -40.36 -8.10
CA LEU A 21 22.30 -39.67 -7.13
C LEU A 21 22.95 -38.38 -6.62
N SER A 22 23.23 -37.45 -7.52
CA SER A 22 23.75 -36.13 -7.18
C SER A 22 22.68 -35.05 -7.40
N LEU A 23 22.69 -34.03 -6.54
CA LEU A 23 21.87 -32.84 -6.73
C LEU A 23 22.20 -32.21 -8.08
N ARG A 24 21.19 -32.07 -8.93
CA ARG A 24 21.33 -31.37 -10.21
C ARG A 24 21.47 -29.88 -9.94
N ILE A 25 22.70 -29.39 -9.90
CA ILE A 25 22.96 -27.96 -9.74
C ILE A 25 22.76 -27.30 -11.12
N GLN A 26 21.81 -26.37 -11.21
CA GLN A 26 21.57 -25.61 -12.44
C GLN A 26 22.88 -24.91 -12.87
N GLY A 27 23.26 -25.04 -14.14
CA GLY A 27 24.53 -24.54 -14.68
C GLY A 27 24.69 -23.02 -14.63
N ASN A 28 23.69 -22.27 -14.17
CA ASN A 28 23.73 -20.82 -14.06
C ASN A 28 24.44 -20.37 -12.76
N LYS A 29 25.61 -20.94 -12.47
CA LYS A 29 26.36 -20.68 -11.22
C LYS A 29 27.07 -19.33 -11.18
N ARG A 30 27.18 -18.62 -12.32
CA ARG A 30 28.01 -17.41 -12.46
C ARG A 30 27.36 -16.26 -13.23
N ARG A 31 26.16 -16.43 -13.76
CA ARG A 31 25.41 -15.36 -14.43
C ARG A 31 24.16 -15.08 -13.62
N LEU A 32 24.08 -13.87 -13.08
CA LEU A 32 22.80 -13.30 -12.70
C LEU A 32 21.85 -13.47 -13.90
N PRO A 33 20.62 -13.98 -13.69
CA PRO A 33 19.67 -14.04 -14.78
C PRO A 33 19.53 -12.64 -15.37
N SER A 34 19.45 -12.52 -16.69
CA SER A 34 19.32 -11.22 -17.38
C SER A 34 18.11 -10.39 -16.90
N SER A 35 17.20 -11.00 -16.15
CA SER A 35 16.03 -10.40 -15.51
C SER A 35 16.25 -9.97 -14.06
N ALA A 36 17.46 -10.10 -13.51
CA ALA A 36 17.81 -9.62 -12.19
C ALA A 36 17.96 -8.09 -12.24
N PHE A 37 16.95 -7.39 -11.75
CA PHE A 37 17.04 -5.95 -11.52
C PHE A 37 18.08 -5.65 -10.44
N SER A 38 18.74 -4.49 -10.55
CA SER A 38 19.71 -4.04 -9.54
C SER A 38 19.02 -3.88 -8.18
N ALA A 39 19.81 -4.00 -7.10
CA ALA A 39 19.33 -3.74 -5.74
C ALA A 39 18.70 -2.33 -5.64
N GLU A 40 19.29 -1.34 -6.30
CA GLU A 40 18.78 0.02 -6.39
C GLU A 40 17.38 0.11 -7.00
N THR A 41 17.12 -0.67 -8.07
CA THR A 41 15.79 -0.70 -8.71
C THR A 41 14.74 -1.31 -7.76
N ILE A 42 15.13 -2.36 -7.02
CA ILE A 42 14.25 -2.99 -6.03
C ILE A 42 13.94 -2.02 -4.89
N GLU A 43 14.96 -1.36 -4.36
CA GLU A 43 14.83 -0.37 -3.29
C GLU A 43 13.92 0.78 -3.72
N ARG A 44 14.04 1.25 -4.97
CA ARG A 44 13.18 2.28 -5.52
C ARG A 44 11.70 1.88 -5.54
N VAL A 45 11.40 0.65 -5.97
CA VAL A 45 10.03 0.12 -5.97
C VAL A 45 9.49 0.03 -4.54
N VAL A 46 10.29 -0.49 -3.60
CA VAL A 46 9.90 -0.59 -2.19
C VAL A 46 9.65 0.79 -1.60
N LYS A 47 10.58 1.73 -1.81
CA LYS A 47 10.47 3.12 -1.34
C LYS A 47 9.23 3.80 -1.89
N PHE A 48 8.92 3.62 -3.18
CA PHE A 48 7.70 4.13 -3.79
C PHE A 48 6.44 3.59 -3.08
N ILE A 49 6.35 2.27 -2.90
CA ILE A 49 5.18 1.64 -2.26
C ILE A 49 5.03 2.10 -0.80
N MET A 50 6.15 2.18 -0.06
CA MET A 50 6.19 2.63 1.32
C MET A 50 5.75 4.09 1.46
N ASN A 51 6.21 4.97 0.57
CA ASN A 51 5.82 6.39 0.58
C ASN A 51 4.33 6.57 0.31
N ILE A 52 3.78 5.82 -0.66
CA ILE A 52 2.33 5.84 -0.92
C ILE A 52 1.55 5.35 0.29
N ALA A 53 2.00 4.28 0.94
CA ALA A 53 1.33 3.77 2.13
C ALA A 53 1.43 4.75 3.30
N GLU A 54 2.54 5.45 3.47
CA GLU A 54 2.67 6.47 4.51
C GLU A 54 1.71 7.64 4.32
N ASP A 55 1.45 8.01 3.06
CA ASP A 55 0.60 9.15 2.73
C ASP A 55 -0.90 8.79 2.61
N GLN A 56 -1.23 7.56 2.17
CA GLN A 56 -2.59 7.19 1.79
C GLN A 56 -3.19 6.06 2.62
N ALA A 57 -2.38 5.33 3.40
CA ALA A 57 -2.93 4.22 4.18
C ALA A 57 -3.76 4.73 5.36
N LEU A 58 -4.87 4.05 5.60
CA LEU A 58 -5.62 4.18 6.83
C LEU A 58 -4.79 3.53 7.96
N LEU A 59 -4.33 4.36 8.89
CA LEU A 59 -3.72 3.91 10.12
C LEU A 59 -4.85 3.55 11.08
N LEU A 60 -5.07 2.25 11.24
CA LEU A 60 -6.04 1.76 12.21
C LEU A 60 -5.34 1.46 13.52
N PRO A 61 -5.88 1.95 14.63
CA PRO A 61 -5.37 1.58 15.92
C PRO A 61 -5.69 0.14 16.28
N GLY A 62 -4.69 -0.56 16.81
CA GLY A 62 -4.82 -1.96 17.19
C GLY A 62 -4.95 -2.90 15.99
N ARG A 63 -5.57 -4.07 16.24
CA ARG A 63 -5.60 -5.15 15.26
C ARG A 63 -6.77 -4.99 14.29
N VAL A 64 -6.47 -4.94 13.00
CA VAL A 64 -7.51 -4.96 11.96
C VAL A 64 -8.16 -6.36 11.89
N PRO A 65 -9.50 -6.46 12.00
CA PRO A 65 -10.22 -7.70 11.79
C PRO A 65 -9.88 -8.36 10.45
N GLY A 66 -9.67 -9.68 10.45
CA GLY A 66 -9.28 -10.43 9.26
C GLY A 66 -7.77 -10.44 8.95
N PHE A 67 -6.97 -9.63 9.66
CA PHE A 67 -5.52 -9.68 9.59
C PHE A 67 -4.93 -10.29 10.86
N LYS A 68 -3.90 -11.14 10.69
CA LYS A 68 -3.12 -11.68 11.82
C LYS A 68 -2.07 -10.69 12.31
N ARG A 69 -1.65 -9.78 11.44
CA ARG A 69 -0.62 -8.77 11.71
C ARG A 69 -1.24 -7.50 12.27
N ILE A 70 -0.48 -6.81 13.10
CA ILE A 70 -0.89 -5.56 13.77
C ILE A 70 -0.39 -4.35 12.95
N ASP A 71 0.71 -4.49 12.22
CA ASP A 71 1.36 -3.46 11.40
C ASP A 71 0.79 -3.32 9.98
N VAL A 72 -0.47 -3.72 9.77
CA VAL A 72 -1.08 -3.68 8.43
C VAL A 72 -1.41 -2.25 8.03
N LYS A 73 -0.87 -1.82 6.88
CA LYS A 73 -1.21 -0.53 6.26
C LYS A 73 -2.27 -0.76 5.19
N LEU A 74 -3.46 -0.20 5.39
CA LEU A 74 -4.61 -0.38 4.50
C LEU A 74 -4.75 0.76 3.49
N LEU A 75 -4.48 0.48 2.22
CA LEU A 75 -4.70 1.43 1.13
C LEU A 75 -6.18 1.43 0.69
N PRO A 76 -6.75 2.58 0.31
CA PRO A 76 -8.09 2.67 -0.28
C PRO A 76 -8.27 1.75 -1.50
N SER A 77 -9.49 1.23 -1.73
CA SER A 77 -9.74 0.31 -2.84
C SER A 77 -9.53 0.97 -4.22
N SER A 78 -9.66 2.30 -4.28
CA SER A 78 -9.39 3.12 -5.46
C SER A 78 -7.92 3.12 -5.88
N LEU A 79 -6.99 2.82 -4.97
CA LEU A 79 -5.55 2.68 -5.24
C LEU A 79 -5.21 1.25 -5.63
N THR A 80 -5.75 0.81 -6.77
CA THR A 80 -5.45 -0.52 -7.31
C THR A 80 -3.96 -0.68 -7.63
N LYS A 81 -3.44 -1.93 -7.60
CA LYS A 81 -2.04 -2.21 -7.98
C LYS A 81 -1.71 -1.72 -9.38
N SER A 82 -2.66 -1.80 -10.31
CA SER A 82 -2.49 -1.29 -11.67
C SER A 82 -2.35 0.22 -11.69
N LYS A 83 -3.21 0.94 -10.95
CA LYS A 83 -3.13 2.41 -10.83
C LYS A 83 -1.79 2.83 -10.22
N LEU A 84 -1.36 2.18 -9.14
CA LEU A 84 -0.09 2.47 -8.47
C LEU A 84 1.12 2.16 -9.34
N TRP A 85 1.06 1.09 -10.12
CA TRP A 85 2.12 0.79 -11.09
C TRP A 85 2.19 1.86 -12.20
N LYS A 86 1.06 2.37 -12.69
CA LYS A 86 1.06 3.48 -13.67
C LYS A 86 1.70 4.74 -13.06
N LEU A 87 1.31 5.12 -11.84
CA LEU A 87 1.93 6.25 -11.14
C LEU A 87 3.44 6.04 -10.92
N TYR A 88 3.86 4.83 -10.58
CA TYR A 88 5.27 4.48 -10.48
C TYR A 88 5.99 4.63 -11.84
N GLN A 89 5.39 4.12 -12.90
CA GLN A 89 5.92 4.21 -14.25
C GLN A 89 6.08 5.67 -14.67
N ASP A 90 5.05 6.50 -14.47
CA ASP A 90 5.07 7.93 -14.77
C ASP A 90 6.21 8.62 -14.00
N SER A 91 6.36 8.34 -12.70
CA SER A 91 7.44 8.88 -11.88
C SER A 91 8.84 8.46 -12.36
N CYS A 92 8.98 7.24 -12.89
CA CYS A 92 10.25 6.78 -13.47
C CYS A 92 10.56 7.52 -14.76
N VAL A 93 9.56 7.74 -15.62
CA VAL A 93 9.71 8.48 -16.88
C VAL A 93 10.15 9.92 -16.60
N THR A 94 9.56 10.59 -15.61
CA THR A 94 9.95 11.96 -15.22
C THR A 94 11.41 12.05 -14.77
N VAL A 95 11.93 11.02 -14.11
CA VAL A 95 13.32 10.97 -13.59
C VAL A 95 14.30 10.36 -14.63
N GLY A 96 13.83 10.00 -15.83
CA GLY A 96 14.67 9.41 -16.88
C GLY A 96 15.10 7.96 -16.59
N GLN A 97 14.31 7.24 -15.80
CA GLN A 97 14.62 5.90 -15.32
C GLN A 97 13.72 4.85 -15.98
N VAL A 98 14.24 3.62 -16.12
CA VAL A 98 13.47 2.50 -16.67
C VAL A 98 12.60 1.88 -15.56
N ALA A 99 11.28 1.93 -15.74
CA ALA A 99 10.33 1.30 -14.83
C ALA A 99 10.37 -0.25 -14.95
N VAL A 100 10.16 -0.93 -13.82
CA VAL A 100 9.94 -2.38 -13.82
C VAL A 100 8.57 -2.71 -14.42
N GLY A 101 8.45 -3.87 -15.07
CA GLY A 101 7.17 -4.35 -15.60
C GLY A 101 6.14 -4.63 -14.49
N TYR A 102 4.85 -4.53 -14.83
CA TYR A 102 3.73 -4.68 -13.88
C TYR A 102 3.77 -5.97 -13.05
N SER A 103 4.02 -7.11 -13.69
CA SER A 103 4.09 -8.40 -12.98
C SER A 103 5.21 -8.40 -11.94
N LYS A 104 6.38 -7.85 -12.29
CA LYS A 104 7.52 -7.77 -11.37
C LYS A 104 7.25 -6.80 -10.24
N PHE A 105 6.62 -5.66 -10.51
CA PHE A 105 6.16 -4.73 -9.47
C PHE A 105 5.24 -5.43 -8.45
N CYS A 106 4.26 -6.20 -8.94
CA CYS A 106 3.34 -6.95 -8.09
C CYS A 106 4.04 -8.06 -7.27
N ASP A 107 5.04 -8.71 -7.86
CA ASP A 107 5.83 -9.74 -7.18
C ASP A 107 6.73 -9.14 -6.09
N LEU A 108 7.42 -8.03 -6.39
CA LEU A 108 8.23 -7.28 -5.43
C LEU A 108 7.37 -6.78 -4.26
N TRP A 109 6.19 -6.22 -4.54
CA TRP A 109 5.25 -5.84 -3.49
C TRP A 109 4.90 -7.04 -2.61
N ARG A 110 4.50 -8.17 -3.21
CA ARG A 110 4.11 -9.36 -2.44
C ARG A 110 5.24 -9.89 -1.54
N GLN A 111 6.48 -9.82 -2.02
CA GLN A 111 7.65 -10.35 -1.31
C GLN A 111 8.16 -9.39 -0.23
N LEU A 112 8.21 -8.09 -0.52
CA LEU A 112 8.91 -7.09 0.30
C LEU A 112 7.98 -6.17 1.07
N CYS A 113 6.75 -5.97 0.60
CA CYS A 113 5.73 -5.13 1.24
C CYS A 113 4.42 -5.90 1.53
N PRO A 114 4.45 -7.14 2.08
CA PRO A 114 3.23 -7.93 2.28
C PRO A 114 2.24 -7.34 3.31
N PHE A 115 2.69 -6.41 4.14
CA PHE A 115 1.88 -5.71 5.16
C PHE A 115 1.12 -4.51 4.60
N ILE A 116 1.41 -4.08 3.36
CA ILE A 116 0.65 -3.03 2.67
C ILE A 116 -0.42 -3.70 1.81
N VAL A 117 -1.69 -3.49 2.18
CA VAL A 117 -2.83 -4.21 1.60
C VAL A 117 -3.87 -3.23 1.10
N ILE A 118 -4.44 -3.50 -0.07
CA ILE A 118 -5.54 -2.72 -0.62
C ILE A 118 -6.85 -3.23 -0.03
N MET A 119 -7.64 -2.33 0.54
CA MET A 119 -8.94 -2.61 1.10
C MET A 119 -9.90 -3.13 0.03
N ARG A 120 -10.87 -3.95 0.45
CA ARG A 120 -11.96 -4.36 -0.44
C ARG A 120 -12.93 -3.18 -0.62
N PRO A 121 -13.58 -3.02 -1.79
CA PRO A 121 -14.50 -1.91 -2.06
C PRO A 121 -15.72 -1.79 -1.12
N ALA A 122 -16.01 -2.80 -0.31
CA ALA A 122 -17.08 -2.74 0.69
C ALA A 122 -16.56 -2.37 2.09
N SER A 123 -15.26 -2.58 2.33
CA SER A 123 -14.61 -2.31 3.61
C SER A 123 -14.05 -0.89 3.71
N ASP A 124 -13.93 -0.17 2.58
CA ASP A 124 -13.36 1.17 2.51
C ASP A 124 -14.41 2.30 2.52
N LEU A 125 -15.69 1.96 2.71
CA LEU A 125 -16.79 2.91 2.71
C LEU A 125 -17.20 3.26 4.14
N CYS A 126 -17.33 4.56 4.41
CA CYS A 126 -18.04 5.02 5.60
C CYS A 126 -19.56 4.83 5.43
N TRP A 127 -20.31 5.02 6.52
CA TRP A 127 -21.76 4.93 6.52
C TRP A 127 -22.43 5.81 5.44
N THR A 128 -21.95 7.04 5.25
CA THR A 128 -22.48 7.97 4.24
C THR A 128 -22.23 7.46 2.82
N CYS A 129 -21.00 7.03 2.51
CA CYS A 129 -20.68 6.40 1.22
C CYS A 129 -21.54 5.15 0.98
N GLN A 130 -21.71 4.30 1.99
CA GLN A 130 -22.53 3.09 1.88
C GLN A 130 -24.00 3.45 1.59
N LYS A 131 -24.56 4.44 2.29
CA LYS A 131 -25.93 4.93 2.07
C LYS A 131 -26.11 5.48 0.67
N ASN A 132 -25.23 6.37 0.23
CA ASN A 132 -25.31 7.02 -1.08
C ASN A 132 -25.14 5.99 -2.22
N ASN A 133 -24.18 5.06 -2.12
CA ASN A 133 -24.02 4.00 -3.12
C ASN A 133 -25.26 3.09 -3.22
N ASN A 134 -25.90 2.78 -2.08
CA ASN A 134 -27.17 2.06 -2.08
C ASN A 134 -28.29 2.86 -2.76
N GLN A 135 -28.35 4.17 -2.54
CA GLN A 135 -29.31 5.03 -3.24
C GLN A 135 -29.06 5.07 -4.75
N ILE A 136 -27.80 5.18 -5.18
CA ILE A 136 -27.43 5.12 -6.61
C ILE A 136 -27.94 3.81 -7.22
N LEU A 137 -27.65 2.68 -6.58
CA LEU A 137 -28.09 1.36 -7.05
C LEU A 137 -29.62 1.26 -7.15
N ARG A 138 -30.36 1.80 -6.16
CA ARG A 138 -31.83 1.78 -6.13
C ARG A 138 -32.48 2.79 -7.09
N SER A 139 -31.74 3.80 -7.53
CA SER A 139 -32.26 4.86 -8.42
C SER A 139 -32.35 4.45 -9.89
N ALA A 140 -31.98 3.22 -10.26
CA ALA A 140 -31.89 2.74 -11.64
C ALA A 140 -33.18 2.95 -12.47
N ASN A 141 -34.36 2.87 -11.84
CA ASN A 141 -35.65 3.01 -12.49
C ASN A 141 -36.28 4.41 -12.32
N LEU A 142 -35.57 5.36 -11.70
CA LEU A 142 -36.06 6.73 -11.49
C LEU A 142 -35.78 7.63 -12.71
N PRO A 143 -36.47 8.79 -12.82
CA PRO A 143 -36.17 9.80 -13.81
C PRO A 143 -34.72 10.29 -13.74
N GLU A 144 -34.18 10.72 -14.88
CA GLU A 144 -32.78 11.14 -15.01
C GLU A 144 -32.40 12.29 -14.06
N SER A 145 -33.32 13.23 -13.82
CA SER A 145 -33.10 14.32 -12.86
C SER A 145 -32.85 13.83 -11.43
N GLN A 146 -33.57 12.80 -10.99
CA GLN A 146 -33.39 12.22 -9.66
C GLN A 146 -32.12 11.38 -9.58
N LYS A 147 -31.76 10.65 -10.65
CA LYS A 147 -30.47 9.94 -10.74
C LYS A 147 -29.30 10.91 -10.63
N ALA A 148 -29.35 12.02 -11.36
CA ALA A 148 -28.33 13.05 -11.34
C ALA A 148 -28.14 13.64 -9.93
N GLU A 149 -29.22 13.92 -9.21
CA GLU A 149 -29.13 14.46 -7.85
C GLU A 149 -28.49 13.48 -6.86
N VAL A 150 -28.82 12.19 -6.95
CA VAL A 150 -28.22 11.15 -6.09
C VAL A 150 -26.71 11.01 -6.38
N VAL A 151 -26.29 11.07 -7.64
CA VAL A 151 -24.86 11.07 -8.01
C VAL A 151 -24.17 12.32 -7.48
N LYS A 152 -24.77 13.50 -7.66
CA LYS A 152 -24.24 14.78 -7.17
C LYS A 152 -24.08 14.79 -5.65
N GLN A 153 -25.01 14.19 -4.91
CA GLN A 153 -24.89 14.04 -3.47
C GLN A 153 -23.69 13.18 -3.07
N GLN A 154 -23.43 12.09 -3.80
CA GLN A 154 -22.25 11.26 -3.56
C GLN A 154 -20.96 12.01 -3.90
N GLU A 155 -20.90 12.71 -5.03
CA GLU A 155 -19.75 13.52 -5.42
C GLU A 155 -19.43 14.61 -4.40
N LYS A 156 -20.46 15.31 -3.89
CA LYS A 156 -20.29 16.31 -2.83
C LYS A 156 -19.66 15.71 -1.58
N HIS A 157 -20.12 14.54 -1.15
CA HIS A 157 -19.55 13.85 0.01
C HIS A 157 -18.08 13.47 -0.21
N LEU A 158 -17.75 12.92 -1.39
CA LEU A 158 -16.37 12.56 -1.72
C LEU A 158 -15.44 13.78 -1.74
N THR A 159 -15.89 14.91 -2.29
CA THR A 159 -15.13 16.16 -2.30
C THR A 159 -14.87 16.68 -0.89
N LEU A 160 -15.90 16.71 -0.04
CA LEU A 160 -15.74 17.15 1.36
C LEU A 160 -14.73 16.27 2.11
N ALA A 161 -14.85 14.94 1.99
CA ALA A 161 -13.94 14.00 2.63
C ALA A 161 -12.49 14.14 2.12
N ALA A 162 -12.30 14.47 0.83
CA ALA A 162 -10.99 14.76 0.28
C ALA A 162 -10.38 16.03 0.88
N CYS A 163 -11.16 17.12 0.96
CA CYS A 163 -10.72 18.38 1.56
C CYS A 163 -10.34 18.21 3.05
N GLU A 164 -11.14 17.48 3.83
CA GLU A 164 -10.83 17.19 5.24
C GLU A 164 -9.51 16.41 5.39
N ARG A 165 -9.29 15.42 4.52
CA ARG A 165 -8.05 14.64 4.50
C ARG A 165 -6.85 15.51 4.15
N ASP A 166 -6.96 16.37 3.14
CA ASP A 166 -5.86 17.25 2.73
C ASP A 166 -5.54 18.27 3.82
N TYR A 167 -6.54 18.81 4.51
CA TYR A 167 -6.35 19.66 5.68
C TYR A 167 -5.60 18.92 6.80
N TYR A 168 -6.04 17.71 7.16
CA TYR A 168 -5.37 16.88 8.17
C TYR A 168 -3.90 16.60 7.82
N LYS A 169 -3.61 16.28 6.55
CA LYS A 169 -2.24 16.09 6.06
C LYS A 169 -1.41 17.35 6.19
N GLY A 170 -1.99 18.51 5.89
CA GLY A 170 -1.38 19.81 6.11
C GLY A 170 -0.98 20.02 7.58
N CYS A 171 -1.91 19.79 8.50
CA CYS A 171 -1.63 19.88 9.94
C CYS A 171 -0.52 18.91 10.37
N CYS A 172 -0.55 17.67 9.93
CA CYS A 172 0.49 16.68 10.24
C CYS A 172 1.87 17.10 9.71
N LYS A 173 1.92 17.67 8.50
CA LYS A 173 3.17 18.15 7.91
C LYS A 173 3.76 19.31 8.71
N THR A 174 2.96 20.35 8.97
CA THR A 174 3.39 21.51 9.75
C THR A 174 3.88 21.09 11.13
N MET A 175 3.18 20.14 11.76
CA MET A 175 3.57 19.60 13.06
C MET A 175 4.90 18.83 13.00
N LYS A 176 5.10 17.96 12.01
CA LYS A 176 6.36 17.22 11.83
C LYS A 176 7.54 18.17 11.63
N GLU A 177 7.35 19.23 10.86
CA GLU A 177 8.37 20.24 10.62
C GLU A 177 8.72 21.01 11.90
N ALA A 178 7.71 21.47 12.66
CA ALA A 178 7.92 22.16 13.94
C ALA A 178 8.62 21.28 14.98
N LEU A 179 8.25 19.99 15.06
CA LEU A 179 8.92 19.05 15.98
C LEU A 179 10.33 18.70 15.55
N ALA A 180 10.62 18.57 14.25
CA ALA A 180 11.94 18.14 13.80
C ALA A 180 13.05 19.06 14.32
N GLU A 181 12.79 20.38 14.35
CA GLU A 181 13.70 21.35 14.94
C GLU A 181 13.84 21.13 16.45
N HIS A 182 12.73 20.99 17.17
CA HIS A 182 12.74 20.78 18.62
C HIS A 182 13.46 19.48 19.02
N LEU A 183 13.21 18.37 18.31
CA LEU A 183 13.80 17.05 18.58
C LEU A 183 15.32 17.00 18.43
N THR A 184 15.94 17.95 17.72
CA THR A 184 17.41 18.01 17.63
C THR A 184 18.06 18.63 18.87
N THR A 185 17.30 19.39 19.67
CA THR A 185 17.81 20.14 20.83
C THR A 185 17.43 19.52 22.16
N VAL A 186 16.40 18.65 22.17
CA VAL A 186 15.92 17.99 23.39
C VAL A 186 16.80 16.80 23.77
N ASP A 187 17.35 16.82 24.98
CA ASP A 187 17.94 15.63 25.61
C ASP A 187 16.87 14.81 26.33
N PHE A 188 16.58 13.61 25.82
CA PHE A 188 15.62 12.68 26.42
C PHE A 188 16.13 11.96 27.67
N SER A 189 17.40 12.15 28.02
CA SER A 189 18.02 11.57 29.23
C SER A 189 17.66 12.35 30.49
N GLU A 190 17.24 13.61 30.35
CA GLU A 190 16.90 14.50 31.45
C GLU A 190 15.39 14.53 31.73
N LYS A 191 15.03 14.86 32.98
CA LYS A 191 13.63 15.06 33.36
C LYS A 191 13.20 16.47 32.95
N HIS A 192 12.25 16.55 32.03
CA HIS A 192 11.62 17.80 31.62
C HIS A 192 10.34 18.07 32.43
N ALA A 193 10.00 19.34 32.61
CA ALA A 193 8.72 19.71 33.21
C ALA A 193 7.56 19.29 32.30
N PRO A 194 6.42 18.84 32.87
CA PRO A 194 5.24 18.54 32.06
C PRO A 194 4.77 19.80 31.31
N CYS A 195 4.34 19.61 30.05
CA CYS A 195 3.87 20.69 29.18
C CYS A 195 4.89 21.82 28.93
N SER A 196 6.19 21.50 28.89
CA SER A 196 7.27 22.48 28.64
C SER A 196 7.47 22.87 27.17
N LEU A 197 6.81 22.19 26.23
CA LEU A 197 6.88 22.49 24.81
C LEU A 197 5.96 23.67 24.46
N GLU A 198 6.54 24.79 24.07
CA GLU A 198 5.81 25.92 23.49
C GLU A 198 5.53 25.66 22.00
N GLY A 199 4.49 24.89 21.72
CA GLY A 199 4.10 24.54 20.36
C GLY A 199 2.75 23.84 20.27
N THR A 200 2.17 23.84 19.07
CA THR A 200 0.90 23.17 18.82
C THR A 200 1.15 21.73 18.40
N VAL A 201 0.80 20.77 19.26
CA VAL A 201 0.90 19.35 18.97
C VAL A 201 -0.44 18.81 18.47
N HIS A 202 -0.45 18.16 17.30
CA HIS A 202 -1.62 17.41 16.87
C HIS A 202 -1.65 16.05 17.57
N TYR A 203 -2.51 15.90 18.57
CA TYR A 203 -2.78 14.62 19.22
C TYR A 203 -3.86 13.86 18.45
N SER A 204 -3.49 12.80 17.73
CA SER A 204 -4.49 11.83 17.27
C SER A 204 -4.92 10.99 18.47
N TYR A 205 -6.06 11.34 19.09
CA TYR A 205 -6.68 10.46 20.07
C TYR A 205 -7.18 9.22 19.36
N ASP A 206 -6.49 8.13 19.60
CA ASP A 206 -6.93 6.80 19.28
C ASP A 206 -8.10 6.43 20.22
N TYR A 207 -9.31 6.84 19.84
CA TYR A 207 -10.51 6.26 20.44
C TYR A 207 -10.61 4.81 19.95
N ALA A 208 -9.90 3.91 20.63
CA ALA A 208 -10.16 2.48 20.60
C ALA A 208 -11.52 2.22 21.24
N GLN A 209 -12.60 2.64 20.59
CA GLN A 209 -13.94 2.20 20.90
C GLN A 209 -14.07 0.76 20.41
N GLN A 210 -13.59 -0.16 21.24
CA GLN A 210 -14.18 -1.50 21.34
C GLN A 210 -15.62 -1.31 21.87
N LEU A 211 -16.53 -0.80 21.04
CA LEU A 211 -17.95 -0.96 21.31
C LEU A 211 -18.28 -2.41 20.97
N HIS A 212 -18.61 -3.14 22.04
CA HIS A 212 -18.79 -4.59 22.14
C HIS A 212 -19.67 -5.21 21.05
#